data_AF-A0A2B7ZW60-F1
#
_entry.id   AF-A0A2B7ZW60-F1
#
_cell.length_a   1.000
_cell.length_b   1.000
_cell.length_c   1.000
_cell.angle_alpha   90.00
_cell.angle_beta   90.00
_cell.angle_gamma   90.00
#
_symmetry.space_group_name_H-M   'P 1'
#
loop_
_entity.id
_entity.type
_entity.pdbx_description
1 polymer ?
#
loop_
_entity_poly.entity_id
_entity_poly.type
_entity_poly.pdbx_seq_one_letter_code
_entity_poly.pdbx_strand_id
1 'polypeptide(L)'
;MADGKWEMRYSLFDLKQVSPSNDGIGKVTIKNQLLFSSSSERIFYDKDGGWLAGHEGGNNIFRAYKITSEGIGQPRTSAIGTVHDVAVPNMAAGQIKLSAAKNILAVAISKTSVPPADTDFNRAEFFHFDT
;
A
#
# COMPACT_ATOMS: atom_id res chain seq x y z
N MET A 1 6.42 15.23 -15.95
CA MET A 1 7.33 14.20 -15.39
C MET A 1 6.89 13.97 -13.95
N ALA A 2 6.55 12.73 -13.59
CA ALA A 2 5.89 12.41 -12.33
C ALA A 2 6.80 12.75 -11.14
N ASP A 3 6.29 13.54 -10.21
CA ASP A 3 6.92 13.97 -8.95
C ASP A 3 7.08 12.82 -7.92
N GLY A 4 6.90 11.56 -8.33
CA GLY A 4 6.93 10.38 -7.46
C GLY A 4 5.82 10.32 -6.41
N LYS A 5 4.89 11.29 -6.39
CA LYS A 5 3.92 11.51 -5.31
C LYS A 5 3.02 10.32 -5.02
N TRP A 6 2.78 9.48 -6.04
CA TRP A 6 1.91 8.31 -5.96
C TRP A 6 2.66 7.00 -6.17
N GLU A 7 3.97 6.93 -5.95
CA GLU A 7 4.72 5.70 -6.15
C GLU A 7 4.84 4.89 -4.88
N MET A 8 4.51 3.60 -4.94
CA MET A 8 4.84 2.67 -3.87
C MET A 8 6.26 2.16 -4.10
N ARG A 9 7.16 2.51 -3.18
CA ARG A 9 8.57 2.11 -3.21
C ARG A 9 8.95 1.43 -1.90
N TYR A 10 9.97 0.58 -1.96
CA TYR A 10 10.59 -0.01 -0.79
C TYR A 10 12.10 0.21 -0.77
N SER A 11 12.69 0.06 0.42
CA SER A 11 14.13 -0.05 0.62
C SER A 11 14.38 -1.19 1.59
N LEU A 12 15.46 -1.95 1.38
CA LEU A 12 15.91 -2.99 2.30
C LEU A 12 16.96 -2.41 3.23
N PHE A 13 16.73 -2.55 4.53
CA PHE A 13 17.67 -2.17 5.58
C PHE A 13 18.16 -3.41 6.29
N ASP A 14 19.47 -3.64 6.23
CA ASP A 14 20.12 -4.73 6.95
C ASP A 14 20.69 -4.21 8.27
N LEU A 15 20.06 -4.61 9.38
CA LEU A 15 20.49 -4.27 10.74
C LEU A 15 21.81 -4.94 11.14
N LYS A 16 22.16 -6.07 10.52
CA LYS A 16 23.37 -6.83 10.85
C LYS A 16 24.60 -6.35 10.09
N GLN A 17 24.41 -5.55 9.04
CA GLN A 17 25.53 -5.05 8.25
C GLN A 17 26.24 -3.90 9.00
N VAL A 18 27.44 -4.19 9.50
CA VAL A 18 28.33 -3.20 10.11
C VAL A 18 29.11 -2.51 8.99
N SER A 19 29.06 -1.18 8.91
CA SER A 19 29.94 -0.42 8.02
C SER A 19 31.24 -0.12 8.78
N PRO A 20 32.43 -0.19 8.15
CA PRO A 20 33.70 0.21 8.78
C PRO A 20 33.71 1.64 9.31
N SER A 21 32.76 2.47 8.88
CA SER A 21 32.58 3.86 9.28
C SER A 21 31.40 4.11 10.25
N ASN A 22 30.53 3.12 10.49
CA ASN A 22 29.33 3.24 11.33
C ASN A 22 29.10 1.91 12.07
N ASP A 23 29.69 1.79 13.26
CA ASP A 23 29.56 0.61 14.13
C ASP A 23 28.11 0.47 14.63
N GLY A 24 27.40 -0.55 14.15
CA GLY A 24 26.15 -1.03 14.75
C GLY A 24 24.85 -0.33 14.33
N ILE A 25 24.88 0.59 13.37
CA ILE A 25 23.66 1.33 12.93
C ILE A 25 22.87 0.55 11.86
N GLY A 26 23.46 -0.46 11.23
CA GLY A 26 22.90 -1.12 10.05
C GLY A 26 23.10 -0.31 8.76
N LYS A 27 22.67 -0.86 7.62
CA LYS A 27 22.86 -0.22 6.31
C LYS A 27 21.69 -0.50 5.35
N VAL A 28 21.32 0.51 4.56
CA VAL A 28 20.44 0.33 3.40
C VAL A 28 21.20 -0.43 2.32
N THR A 29 20.74 -1.64 1.98
CA THR A 29 21.33 -2.51 0.96
C THR A 29 20.65 -2.36 -0.40
N ILE A 30 19.34 -2.08 -0.38
CA ILE A 30 18.53 -1.81 -1.56
C ILE A 30 17.77 -0.51 -1.32
N LYS A 31 17.85 0.45 -2.24
CA LYS A 31 17.26 1.78 -2.08
C LYS A 31 16.22 2.08 -3.15
N ASN A 32 15.10 2.69 -2.74
CA ASN A 32 14.09 3.31 -3.59
C ASN A 32 13.55 2.43 -4.73
N GLN A 33 13.40 1.13 -4.50
CA GLN A 33 12.88 0.23 -5.53
C GLN A 33 11.40 0.44 -5.73
N LEU A 34 11.00 0.68 -6.98
CA LEU A 34 9.61 0.85 -7.36
C LEU A 34 8.89 -0.50 -7.37
N LEU A 35 7.74 -0.57 -6.69
CA LEU A 35 6.81 -1.70 -6.80
C LEU A 35 5.75 -1.42 -7.85
N PHE A 36 5.12 -0.25 -7.79
CA PHE A 36 4.21 0.26 -8.81
C PHE A 36 3.97 1.76 -8.63
N SER A 37 3.55 2.40 -9.72
CA SER A 37 3.11 3.81 -9.75
C SER A 37 1.60 3.91 -9.58
N SER A 38 1.09 5.09 -9.18
CA SER A 38 -0.33 5.31 -8.90
C SER A 38 -0.86 4.52 -7.70
N SER A 39 -0.10 4.42 -6.61
CA SER A 39 -0.57 3.96 -5.31
C SER A 39 -1.35 5.07 -4.60
N SER A 40 -2.57 4.75 -4.16
CA SER A 40 -3.38 5.62 -3.29
C SER A 40 -3.16 5.28 -1.81
N GLU A 41 -3.08 4.00 -1.46
CA GLU A 41 -3.06 3.55 -0.07
C GLU A 41 -2.05 2.44 0.16
N ARG A 42 -1.63 2.25 1.43
CA ARG A 42 -0.58 1.30 1.80
C ARG A 42 -0.84 0.73 3.19
N ILE A 43 -0.67 -0.58 3.32
CA ILE A 43 -0.57 -1.26 4.62
C ILE A 43 0.54 -2.31 4.58
N PHE A 44 1.26 -2.42 5.69
CA PHE A 44 2.24 -3.47 5.96
C PHE A 44 1.76 -4.29 7.15
N TYR A 45 1.89 -5.60 7.07
CA TYR A 45 1.55 -6.51 8.16
C TYR A 45 2.65 -7.54 8.37
N ASP A 46 2.99 -7.86 9.63
CA ASP A 46 3.95 -8.91 9.96
C ASP A 46 3.56 -9.77 11.18
N LYS A 47 3.71 -11.08 10.98
CA LYS A 47 4.62 -11.98 11.73
C LYS A 47 4.47 -13.37 11.09
N ASP A 48 5.56 -13.86 10.47
CA ASP A 48 5.71 -15.16 9.78
C ASP A 48 5.42 -15.14 8.25
N GLY A 49 6.04 -14.21 7.52
CA GLY A 49 5.86 -14.07 6.06
C GLY A 49 4.76 -13.07 5.72
N GLY A 50 5.00 -11.83 6.13
CA GLY A 50 4.07 -10.71 6.04
C GLY A 50 3.57 -10.40 4.63
N TRP A 51 2.61 -9.50 4.56
CA TRP A 51 2.08 -8.99 3.30
C TRP A 51 2.21 -7.48 3.25
N LEU A 52 2.60 -6.99 2.08
CA LEU A 52 2.48 -5.59 1.72
C LEU A 52 1.29 -5.46 0.79
N ALA A 53 0.34 -4.59 1.11
CA ALA A 53 -0.78 -4.32 0.23
C ALA A 53 -0.96 -2.83 -0.04
N GLY A 54 -1.51 -2.52 -1.21
CA GLY A 54 -1.91 -1.18 -1.57
C GLY A 54 -2.99 -1.17 -2.65
N HIS A 55 -3.73 -0.08 -2.73
CA HIS A 55 -4.75 0.12 -3.76
C HIS A 55 -4.20 0.98 -4.91
N GLU A 56 -4.48 0.57 -6.13
CA GLU A 56 -4.15 1.31 -7.35
C GLU A 56 -5.16 2.45 -7.60
N GLY A 57 -4.63 3.66 -7.74
CA GLY A 57 -5.37 4.82 -8.17
C GLY A 57 -5.83 4.71 -9.62
N GLY A 58 -7.06 5.15 -9.88
CA GLY A 58 -7.69 5.17 -11.20
C GLY A 58 -8.34 3.85 -11.61
N ASN A 59 -8.24 2.79 -10.80
CA ASN A 59 -8.97 1.53 -11.00
C ASN A 59 -9.42 0.96 -9.65
N ASN A 60 -9.95 -0.26 -9.63
CA ASN A 60 -10.47 -0.95 -8.44
C ASN A 60 -9.56 -2.10 -7.95
N ILE A 61 -8.26 -2.04 -8.26
CA ILE A 61 -7.31 -3.13 -8.02
C ILE A 61 -6.57 -2.92 -6.70
N PHE A 62 -6.64 -3.93 -5.84
CA PHE A 62 -5.67 -4.13 -4.77
C PHE A 62 -4.49 -4.95 -5.27
N ARG A 63 -3.27 -4.52 -4.96
CA ARG A 63 -2.03 -5.31 -5.10
C ARG A 63 -1.59 -5.79 -3.74
N ALA A 64 -1.34 -7.09 -3.60
CA ALA A 64 -0.76 -7.69 -2.42
C ALA A 64 0.54 -8.43 -2.78
N TYR A 65 1.60 -8.19 -2.02
CA TYR A 65 2.91 -8.78 -2.19
C TYR A 65 3.26 -9.59 -0.95
N LYS A 66 3.60 -10.86 -1.15
CA LYS A 66 4.12 -11.70 -0.06
C LYS A 66 5.54 -11.28 0.24
N ILE A 67 5.85 -11.11 1.52
CA ILE A 67 7.19 -10.82 2.01
C ILE A 67 7.75 -12.12 2.61
N THR A 68 8.94 -12.47 2.18
CA THR A 68 9.65 -13.70 2.56
C THR A 68 11.07 -13.36 3.00
N SER A 69 11.83 -14.34 3.48
CA SER A 69 13.26 -14.19 3.74
C SER A 69 14.04 -13.80 2.49
N GLU A 70 13.55 -14.17 1.31
CA GLU A 70 14.15 -13.87 0.02
C GLU A 70 13.78 -12.47 -0.50
N GLY A 71 12.83 -11.79 0.17
CA GLY A 71 12.38 -10.44 -0.17
C GLY A 71 10.89 -10.36 -0.54
N ILE A 72 10.55 -9.33 -1.32
CA ILE A 72 9.18 -9.06 -1.79
C ILE A 72 8.94 -9.89 -3.05
N GLY A 73 7.93 -10.77 -3.01
CA GLY A 73 7.53 -11.61 -4.14
C GLY A 73 6.75 -10.87 -5.22
N GLN A 74 6.25 -11.62 -6.21
CA GLN A 74 5.37 -11.07 -7.25
C GLN A 74 4.01 -10.63 -6.69
N PRO A 75 3.36 -9.61 -7.27
CA PRO A 75 2.05 -9.16 -6.82
C PRO A 75 0.97 -10.19 -7.14
N ARG A 76 0.02 -10.35 -6.21
CA ARG A 76 -1.33 -10.86 -6.48
C ARG A 76 -2.28 -9.67 -6.59
N THR A 77 -3.14 -9.66 -7.60
CA THR A 77 -4.10 -8.58 -7.84
C THR A 77 -5.53 -9.03 -7.58
N SER A 78 -6.39 -8.11 -7.12
CA SER A 78 -7.82 -8.35 -6.92
C SER A 78 -8.62 -7.10 -7.27
N ALA A 79 -9.54 -7.21 -8.24
CA ALA A 79 -10.33 -6.10 -8.78
C ALA A 79 -11.73 -6.03 -8.12
N ILE A 80 -11.76 -5.69 -6.84
CA ILE A 80 -12.97 -5.82 -5.99
C ILE A 80 -13.39 -4.51 -5.29
N GLY A 81 -12.56 -3.46 -5.33
CA GLY A 81 -12.80 -2.22 -4.59
C GLY A 81 -13.62 -1.16 -5.32
N THR A 82 -13.82 -0.02 -4.67
CA THR A 82 -14.18 1.23 -5.34
C THR A 82 -12.99 1.79 -6.12
N VAL A 83 -13.26 2.50 -7.22
CA VAL A 83 -12.21 3.20 -7.97
C VAL A 83 -11.69 4.40 -7.18
N HIS A 84 -10.38 4.46 -6.92
CA HIS A 84 -9.77 5.57 -6.18
C HIS A 84 -9.30 6.65 -7.15
N ASP A 85 -10.07 7.74 -7.28
CA ASP A 85 -9.64 8.87 -8.10
C ASP A 85 -8.53 9.65 -7.40
N VAL A 86 -7.30 9.52 -7.91
CA VAL A 86 -6.13 10.23 -7.36
C VAL A 86 -6.15 11.74 -7.59
N ALA A 87 -7.05 12.23 -8.46
CA ALA A 87 -7.31 13.66 -8.59
C ALA A 87 -8.19 14.20 -7.45
N VAL A 88 -8.86 13.33 -6.69
CA VAL A 88 -9.70 13.69 -5.53
C VAL A 88 -8.91 13.39 -4.25
N PRO A 89 -8.38 14.42 -3.55
CA PRO A 89 -7.40 14.21 -2.48
C PRO A 89 -7.87 13.28 -1.34
N ASN A 90 -9.15 13.32 -0.97
CA ASN A 90 -9.70 12.46 0.09
C ASN A 90 -9.96 11.01 -0.35
N MET A 91 -10.06 10.75 -1.66
CA MET A 91 -10.06 9.37 -2.17
C MET A 91 -8.64 8.80 -2.25
N ALA A 92 -7.65 9.66 -2.50
CA ALA A 92 -6.24 9.29 -2.53
C ALA A 92 -5.60 9.13 -1.14
N ALA A 93 -6.27 9.59 -0.07
CA ALA A 93 -5.80 9.55 1.31
C ALA A 93 -6.65 8.66 2.23
N GLY A 94 -7.43 7.74 1.64
CA GLY A 94 -8.22 6.77 2.39
C GLY A 94 -7.36 5.90 3.32
N GLN A 95 -8.02 5.24 4.27
CA GLN A 95 -7.35 4.39 5.25
C GLN A 95 -7.67 2.92 5.01
N ILE A 96 -6.63 2.14 4.73
CA ILE A 96 -6.70 0.67 4.75
C ILE A 96 -6.27 0.16 6.12
N LYS A 97 -7.03 -0.76 6.70
CA LYS A 97 -6.66 -1.49 7.91
C LYS A 97 -6.97 -2.97 7.80
N LEU A 98 -6.02 -3.80 8.23
CA LEU A 98 -6.22 -5.24 8.36
C LEU A 98 -6.78 -5.55 9.76
N SER A 99 -7.78 -6.41 9.80
CA SER A 99 -8.33 -6.95 11.07
C SER A 99 -7.26 -7.66 11.89
N ALA A 100 -7.47 -7.77 13.21
CA ALA A 100 -6.55 -8.48 14.10
C ALA A 100 -6.39 -9.98 13.71
N ALA A 101 -7.46 -10.59 13.21
CA ALA A 101 -7.47 -11.96 12.68
C ALA A 101 -6.84 -12.08 11.28
N LYS A 102 -6.52 -10.95 10.62
CA LYS A 102 -5.82 -10.86 9.33
C LYS A 102 -6.55 -11.47 8.13
N ASN A 103 -7.84 -11.70 8.26
CA ASN A 103 -8.69 -12.26 7.21
C ASN A 103 -9.61 -11.21 6.57
N ILE A 104 -9.74 -10.03 7.16
CA ILE A 104 -10.56 -8.92 6.66
C ILE A 104 -9.70 -7.66 6.45
N LEU A 105 -9.74 -7.11 5.24
CA LEU A 105 -9.27 -5.77 4.90
C LEU A 105 -10.44 -4.78 4.98
N ALA A 106 -10.31 -3.74 5.80
CA ALA A 106 -11.23 -2.62 5.81
C ALA A 106 -10.63 -1.43 5.07
N VAL A 107 -11.43 -0.74 4.27
CA VAL A 107 -11.03 0.46 3.53
C VAL A 107 -12.03 1.56 3.81
N ALA A 108 -11.56 2.72 4.29
CA ALA A 108 -12.38 3.90 4.49
C ALA A 108 -12.09 4.92 3.37
N ILE A 109 -13.12 5.26 2.61
CA ILE A 109 -13.01 6.13 1.43
C ILE A 109 -13.99 7.28 1.58
N SER A 110 -13.50 8.49 1.35
CA SER A 110 -14.32 9.68 1.29
C SER A 110 -14.17 10.33 -0.08
N LYS A 111 -15.29 10.67 -0.70
CA LYS A 111 -15.35 11.51 -1.88
C LYS A 111 -16.14 12.76 -1.54
N THR A 112 -15.48 13.91 -1.66
CA THR A 112 -16.09 15.24 -1.55
C THR A 112 -15.70 16.01 -2.79
N SER A 113 -16.65 16.19 -3.69
CA SER A 113 -16.48 16.94 -4.92
C SER A 113 -16.77 18.42 -4.70
N VAL A 114 -16.20 19.27 -5.55
CA VAL A 114 -16.63 20.69 -5.62
C VAL A 114 -18.02 20.70 -6.29
N PRO A 115 -19.02 21.42 -5.77
CA PRO A 115 -20.41 21.36 -6.25
C PRO A 115 -20.63 21.51 -7.77
N PRO A 116 -21.70 20.91 -8.34
CA PRO A 116 -22.81 20.22 -7.65
C PRO A 116 -22.53 18.72 -7.41
N ALA A 117 -22.79 18.26 -6.18
CA ALA A 117 -22.11 17.13 -5.56
C ALA A 117 -23.02 15.91 -5.26
N ASP A 118 -23.84 15.47 -6.22
CA ASP A 118 -24.72 14.29 -6.05
C ASP A 118 -23.97 12.94 -6.03
N THR A 119 -22.64 12.96 -6.11
CA THR A 119 -21.80 11.75 -6.10
C THR A 119 -20.84 11.68 -4.91
N ASP A 120 -21.03 12.55 -3.92
CA ASP A 120 -20.26 12.54 -2.68
C ASP A 120 -20.66 11.37 -1.79
N PHE A 121 -19.67 10.80 -1.11
CA PHE A 121 -19.92 9.70 -0.19
C PHE A 121 -18.84 9.60 0.88
N ASN A 122 -19.22 8.97 1.99
CA ASN A 122 -18.30 8.35 2.92
C ASN A 122 -18.67 6.87 2.96
N ARG A 123 -17.71 5.98 2.68
CA ARG A 123 -17.94 4.54 2.60
C ARG A 123 -16.85 3.80 3.37
N ALA A 124 -17.26 2.71 4.01
CA ALA A 124 -16.36 1.65 4.46
C ALA A 124 -16.60 0.39 3.61
N GLU A 125 -15.53 -0.19 3.10
CA GLU A 125 -15.55 -1.45 2.36
C GLU A 125 -14.79 -2.52 3.15
N PHE A 126 -15.30 -3.75 3.15
CA PHE A 126 -14.73 -4.87 3.87
C PHE A 126 -14.53 -6.04 2.92
N PHE A 127 -13.29 -6.49 2.78
CA PHE A 127 -12.91 -7.57 1.88
C PHE A 127 -12.34 -8.74 2.67
N HIS A 128 -12.76 -9.96 2.33
CA HIS A 128 -12.13 -11.16 2.85
C HIS A 128 -10.89 -11.49 2.02
N PHE A 129 -9.79 -11.81 2.69
CA PHE A 129 -8.63 -12.43 2.04
C PHE A 129 -8.76 -13.94 2.15
N ASP A 130 -8.81 -14.60 0.99
CA ASP A 130 -8.53 -16.03 0.93
C ASP A 130 -7.01 -16.20 1.07
N THR A 131 -6.59 -16.81 2.18
CA THR A 131 -5.19 -17.14 2.47
C THR A 131 -4.75 -18.39 1.72
#